data_AF-A0AB39V370-F1
#
_entry.id   AF-A0AB39V370-F1
#
_cell.length_a   1.000
_cell.length_b   1.000
_cell.length_c   1.000
_cell.angle_alpha   90.00
_cell.angle_beta   90.00
_cell.angle_gamma   90.00
#
_symmetry.space_group_name_H-M   'P 1'
#
loop_
_entity.id
_entity.type
_entity.pdbx_description
1 polymer ?
#
loop_
_entity_poly.entity_id
_entity_poly.type
_entity_poly.pdbx_seq_one_letter_code
_entity_poly.pdbx_strand_id
1 'polypeptide(L)'
;MDIRKKSETISLQKLREKLKDDDFIKEKILKTFRSRDRNSIEDFLHNKAIDFEKKSLSATHIIYDKEGTEILGYFTFANKSLTKR
;
A
#
# COMPACT_ATOMS: atom_id res chain seq x y z
N MET A 1 28.96 -9.92 -0.63
CA MET A 1 27.87 -8.93 -0.77
C MET A 1 26.64 -9.67 -1.25
N ASP A 2 25.64 -9.84 -0.37
CA ASP A 2 24.41 -10.55 -0.72
C ASP A 2 23.58 -9.71 -1.69
N ILE A 3 23.37 -10.25 -2.89
CA ILE A 3 22.78 -9.56 -4.05
C ILE A 3 21.24 -9.44 -3.93
N ARG A 4 20.66 -9.84 -2.77
CA ARG A 4 19.30 -10.42 -2.72
C ARG A 4 18.24 -9.67 -1.90
N LYS A 5 18.55 -8.56 -1.23
CA LYS A 5 17.50 -7.71 -0.61
C LYS A 5 17.68 -6.25 -1.01
N LYS A 6 16.93 -5.84 -2.05
CA LYS A 6 16.87 -4.45 -2.53
C LYS A 6 15.69 -3.66 -1.97
N SER A 7 14.73 -4.32 -1.33
CA SER A 7 13.49 -3.72 -0.84
C SER A 7 12.87 -4.54 0.28
N GLU A 8 12.02 -3.90 1.06
CA GLU A 8 11.16 -4.56 2.05
C GLU A 8 9.69 -4.42 1.67
N THR A 9 8.85 -5.36 2.12
CA THR A 9 7.41 -5.32 1.84
C THR A 9 6.64 -5.42 3.15
N ILE A 10 5.65 -4.55 3.31
CA ILE A 10 4.76 -4.53 4.47
C ILE A 10 3.30 -4.51 3.99
N SER A 11 2.46 -5.34 4.61
CA SER A 11 1.02 -5.28 4.36
C SER A 11 0.42 -4.05 5.04
N LEU A 12 -0.56 -3.44 4.38
CA LEU A 12 -1.31 -2.31 4.95
C LEU A 12 -2.03 -2.73 6.22
N GLN A 13 -2.52 -3.97 6.30
CA GLN A 13 -3.06 -4.55 7.54
C GLN A 13 -2.06 -4.45 8.70
N LYS A 14 -0.80 -4.88 8.51
CA LYS A 14 0.22 -4.83 9.56
C LYS A 14 0.55 -3.40 9.98
N LEU A 15 0.56 -2.44 9.05
CA LEU A 15 0.71 -1.02 9.36
C LEU A 15 -0.43 -0.51 10.24
N ARG A 16 -1.67 -0.85 9.88
CA ARG A 16 -2.88 -0.47 10.64
C ARG A 16 -2.91 -1.08 12.03
N GLU A 17 -2.51 -2.33 12.19
CA GLU A 17 -2.41 -3.00 13.50
C GLU A 17 -1.37 -2.35 14.42
N LYS A 18 -0.24 -1.91 13.85
CA LYS A 18 0.85 -1.27 14.59
C LYS A 18 0.53 0.16 15.00
N LEU A 19 0.02 0.96 14.07
CA LEU A 19 -0.14 2.40 14.27
C LEU A 19 -1.53 2.78 14.79
N LYS A 20 -2.56 1.99 14.47
CA LYS A 20 -3.96 2.18 14.91
C LYS A 20 -4.53 3.58 14.61
N ASP A 21 -3.97 4.25 13.61
CA ASP A 21 -4.36 5.58 13.16
C ASP A 21 -4.40 5.59 11.62
N ASP A 22 -5.61 5.39 11.08
CA ASP A 22 -5.84 5.31 9.63
C ASP A 22 -5.54 6.67 8.95
N ASP A 23 -5.81 7.81 9.61
CA ASP A 23 -5.58 9.14 9.05
C ASP A 23 -4.08 9.47 9.00
N PHE A 24 -3.33 9.12 10.03
CA PHE A 24 -1.87 9.23 10.02
C PHE A 24 -1.27 8.36 8.90
N ILE A 25 -1.70 7.09 8.79
CA ILE A 25 -1.22 6.19 7.72
C ILE A 25 -1.52 6.81 6.35
N LYS A 26 -2.73 7.33 6.12
CA LYS A 26 -3.09 7.96 4.85
C LYS A 26 -2.21 9.18 4.56
N GLU A 27 -2.20 10.17 5.45
CA GLU A 27 -1.64 11.48 5.18
C GLU A 27 -0.11 11.51 5.27
N LYS A 28 0.50 10.67 6.12
CA LYS A 28 1.95 10.67 6.36
C LYS A 28 2.69 9.53 5.69
N ILE A 29 1.98 8.48 5.26
CA ILE A 29 2.61 7.31 4.64
C ILE A 29 2.11 7.11 3.22
N LEU A 30 0.82 6.87 3.00
CA LEU A 30 0.32 6.49 1.67
C LEU A 30 0.45 7.63 0.66
N LYS A 31 0.22 8.89 1.09
CA LYS A 31 0.35 10.07 0.23
C LYS A 31 1.78 10.46 -0.14
N THR A 32 2.80 9.83 0.45
CA THR A 32 4.20 10.06 0.05
C THR A 32 4.53 9.35 -1.27
N PHE A 33 3.81 8.29 -1.61
CA PHE A 33 3.94 7.62 -2.89
C PHE A 33 3.53 8.54 -4.04
N ARG A 34 4.42 8.63 -5.04
CA ARG A 34 4.16 9.30 -6.30
C ARG A 34 4.36 8.33 -7.44
N SER A 35 3.33 8.21 -8.27
CA SER A 35 3.43 7.54 -9.55
C SER A 35 4.14 8.44 -10.57
N ARG A 36 4.58 7.86 -11.70
CA ARG A 36 5.23 8.63 -12.76
C ARG A 36 4.35 9.77 -13.30
N ASP A 37 3.04 9.53 -13.35
CA ASP A 37 2.01 10.46 -13.80
C ASP A 37 0.79 10.31 -12.88
N ARG A 38 0.17 11.41 -12.40
CA ARG A 38 -1.06 11.32 -11.59
C ARG A 38 -2.11 10.47 -12.31
N ASN A 39 -2.45 9.34 -11.74
CA ASN A 39 -3.35 8.37 -12.33
C ASN A 39 -4.20 7.66 -11.27
N SER A 40 -5.07 6.77 -11.73
CA SER A 40 -5.94 5.97 -10.86
C SER A 40 -5.19 5.04 -9.89
N ILE A 41 -3.92 4.71 -10.19
CA ILE A 41 -3.07 3.88 -9.33
C ILE A 41 -2.66 4.70 -8.09
N GLU A 42 -2.16 5.92 -8.27
CA GLU A 42 -1.87 6.81 -7.14
C GLU A 42 -3.13 7.16 -6.34
N ASP A 43 -4.23 7.50 -7.01
CA ASP A 43 -5.51 7.79 -6.34
C ASP A 43 -6.02 6.61 -5.52
N PHE A 44 -5.89 5.38 -6.02
CA PHE A 44 -6.27 4.19 -5.28
C PHE A 44 -5.51 4.08 -3.96
N LEU A 45 -4.17 4.19 -3.99
CA LEU A 45 -3.37 4.07 -2.78
C LEU A 45 -3.70 5.19 -1.78
N HIS A 46 -3.86 6.42 -2.26
CA HIS A 46 -4.12 7.59 -1.41
C HIS A 46 -5.52 7.57 -0.80
N ASN A 47 -6.53 7.16 -1.55
CA ASN A 47 -7.93 7.43 -1.20
C ASN A 47 -8.80 6.17 -1.02
N LYS A 48 -8.36 4.99 -1.48
CA LYS A 48 -9.20 3.77 -1.49
C LYS A 48 -8.60 2.61 -0.70
N ALA A 49 -7.28 2.49 -0.64
CA ALA A 49 -6.60 1.31 -0.10
C ALA A 49 -7.02 0.96 1.33
N ILE A 50 -7.09 1.95 2.25
CA ILE A 50 -7.48 1.71 3.65
C ILE A 50 -8.93 1.21 3.75
N ASP A 51 -9.86 1.83 3.03
CA ASP A 51 -11.26 1.42 3.04
C ASP A 51 -11.45 0.03 2.45
N PHE A 52 -10.70 -0.30 1.40
CA PHE A 52 -10.73 -1.62 0.77
C PHE A 52 -10.18 -2.69 1.71
N GLU A 53 -9.09 -2.38 2.44
CA GLU A 53 -8.52 -3.26 3.46
C GLU A 53 -9.53 -3.51 4.60
N LYS A 54 -10.18 -2.45 5.10
CA LYS A 54 -11.20 -2.53 6.17
C LYS A 54 -12.41 -3.37 5.78
N LYS A 55 -12.82 -3.28 4.53
CA LYS A 55 -13.96 -4.03 3.99
C LYS A 55 -13.56 -5.41 3.47
N SER A 56 -12.30 -5.82 3.65
CA SER A 56 -11.74 -7.05 3.12
C SER A 56 -11.97 -7.22 1.61
N LEU A 57 -12.08 -6.12 0.86
CA LEU A 57 -12.27 -6.12 -0.59
C LEU A 57 -10.96 -6.41 -1.32
N SER A 58 -9.85 -5.93 -0.77
CA SER A 58 -8.51 -6.23 -1.24
C SER A 58 -7.50 -6.26 -0.09
N ALA A 59 -6.32 -6.82 -0.36
CA ALA A 59 -5.16 -6.82 0.52
C ALA A 59 -4.02 -6.05 -0.15
N THR A 60 -3.62 -4.92 0.42
CA THR A 60 -2.63 -4.01 -0.13
C THR A 60 -1.27 -4.19 0.52
N HIS A 61 -0.21 -4.24 -0.29
CA HIS A 61 1.17 -4.41 0.15
C HIS A 61 2.03 -3.29 -0.42
N ILE A 62 2.81 -2.67 0.46
CA ILE A 62 3.65 -1.51 0.15
C ILE A 62 5.11 -1.98 0.13
N ILE A 63 5.82 -1.59 -0.91
CA ILE A 63 7.23 -1.91 -1.12
C ILE A 63 8.05 -0.68 -0.75
N TYR A 64 8.89 -0.83 0.26
CA TYR A 64 9.85 0.17 0.67
C TYR A 64 11.23 -0.14 0.11
N ASP A 65 12.04 0.90 0.00
CA ASP A 65 13.48 0.75 -0.14
C ASP A 65 14.06 0.05 1.09
N LYS A 66 15.35 -0.27 1.04
CA LYS A 66 16.01 -1.00 2.12
C LYS A 66 16.08 -0.20 3.43
N GLU A 67 16.10 1.13 3.35
CA GLU A 67 16.17 1.99 4.53
C GLU A 67 14.78 2.23 5.15
N GLY A 68 13.70 1.86 4.46
CA GLY A 68 12.32 2.05 4.93
C GLY A 68 11.86 3.51 4.84
N THR A 69 12.56 4.34 4.07
CA THR A 69 12.35 5.78 3.96
C THR A 69 11.43 6.12 2.79
N GLU A 70 11.51 5.37 1.69
CA GLU A 70 10.79 5.67 0.46
C GLU A 70 9.93 4.49 -0.02
N ILE A 71 8.72 4.80 -0.50
CA ILE A 71 7.84 3.82 -1.14
C ILE A 71 8.29 3.68 -2.61
N LEU A 72 8.82 2.51 -2.95
CA LEU A 72 9.21 2.17 -4.32
C LEU A 72 8.03 1.72 -5.18
N GLY A 73 6.96 1.27 -4.55
CA GLY A 73 5.75 0.81 -5.23
C GLY A 73 4.78 0.12 -4.29
N TYR A 74 3.67 -0.36 -4.84
CA TYR A 74 2.70 -1.16 -4.10
C TYR A 74 2.00 -2.14 -5.06
N PHE A 75 1.37 -3.16 -4.49
CA PHE A 75 0.42 -4.02 -5.20
C PHE A 75 -0.77 -4.32 -4.32
N THR A 76 -1.91 -4.67 -4.93
CA THR A 76 -3.12 -5.05 -4.20
C THR A 76 -3.70 -6.32 -4.82
N PHE A 77 -4.13 -7.25 -3.97
CA PHE A 77 -4.86 -8.45 -4.39
C PHE A 77 -6.34 -8.28 -4.06
N ALA A 78 -7.22 -8.44 -5.04
CA ALA A 78 -8.66 -8.47 -4.78
C ALA A 78 -9.03 -9.78 -4.08
N ASN A 79 -9.76 -9.69 -2.96
CA ASN A 79 -10.19 -10.85 -2.18
C ASN A 79 -11.51 -11.46 -2.68
N LYS A 80 -12.20 -10.76 -3.59
CA LYS A 80 -13.35 -11.28 -4.33
C LYS A 80 -12.98 -11.44 -5.80
N SER A 81 -13.55 -12.46 -6.45
CA SER A 81 -13.46 -12.56 -7.91
C SER A 81 -14.09 -11.30 -8.53
N LEU A 82 -13.39 -10.70 -9.49
CA LEU A 82 -13.91 -9.61 -10.32
C LEU A 82 -14.89 -10.14 -11.38
N THR A 83 -15.68 -11.15 -11.06
CA THR A 83 -16.71 -11.67 -11.96
C THR A 83 -17.89 -10.70 -11.94
N LYS A 84 -18.15 -10.06 -13.09
CA LYS A 84 -19.43 -9.41 -13.34
C LYS A 84 -20.52 -10.48 -13.22
N ARG A 85 -21.40 -10.35 -12.24
CA ARG A 85 -22.71 -11.00 -12.27
C ARG A 85 -23.66 -10.10 -13.04
#